data_AF-A0A3M1CHS3-F1
#
_entry.id   AF-A0A3M1CHS3-F1
#
_cell.length_a   1.000
_cell.length_b   1.000
_cell.length_c   1.000
_cell.angle_alpha   90.00
_cell.angle_beta   90.00
_cell.angle_gamma   90.00
#
_symmetry.space_group_name_H-M   'P 1'
#
loop_
_entity.id
_entity.type
_entity.pdbx_description
1 polymer ?
#
loop_
_entity_poly.entity_id
_entity_poly.type
_entity_poly.pdbx_seq_one_letter_code
_entity_poly.pdbx_strand_id
1 'polypeptide(L)'
;MFLKFRYTSMVLPEDIFFKKEDNKKNLPKRSDEATETFHLASPLDRLAAFMIDICLVLTPLITLISAPIRKKLALSLLIGDVWGLAQGYFFLASLVFAFIFFYQFIGTWLWGQTLGKFFMHIRVVNVWSGERPHVLESFSRAFWSTLSLIIPFWSYTSLFSDPKRRTLYDRLSNTVVVSVKRNSKTVLPPQGLEKQLALSWGSFISTFAFIFLGGIGWSFYKRVFIASEGTLSAVEKSCPQVSEVYENELMKESRSSLALSLFFAGKVDSSCLQREVQVLKETPEAHLLKAFAYSDEVDYSNQHLKAVCKIKRESGACLFARYLEGEFRENREKTIKALQTLSQQSPLYLKFMAAKEMLKEGLFLKSLNVLKNLKGPLPRALVEYKNNLIVRATRPVFQKEASALLAKMNYDYLEPPEALNLSAWMCQVDLLEQGCASSSSSCQTFLNLAEAEAEQLSTRNNAFSYALVKSCQSPSHRLFSFVFAPHPDVMDFMQEASTWKSSQFLDFYLSNKKKENYTFRMFALSQWISQASLQSKKKLIQIQRRFLKERWRDVYWVSLSRRLYKTLEAKQLWPQALQLAQEIAKIFPQSLEVQKAIVLSKRMHIPFKHEPYTFSEKQRTPSGQFLKEEKGEP
;
A
#
# COMPACT_ATOMS: atom_id res chain seq x y z
N MET A 1 -3.73 -32.09 -40.73
CA MET A 1 -4.91 -32.82 -41.26
C MET A 1 -5.68 -31.87 -42.17
N PHE A 2 -5.14 -31.61 -43.37
CA PHE A 2 -5.74 -30.69 -44.33
C PHE A 2 -6.74 -31.47 -45.20
N LEU A 3 -8.03 -31.19 -45.03
CA LEU A 3 -9.09 -31.70 -45.89
C LEU A 3 -8.94 -31.08 -47.28
N LYS A 4 -8.44 -31.90 -48.21
CA LYS A 4 -8.36 -31.62 -49.64
C LYS A 4 -9.78 -31.68 -50.21
N PHE A 5 -10.53 -30.59 -50.12
CA PHE A 5 -11.80 -30.44 -50.85
C PHE A 5 -11.50 -30.40 -52.34
N ARG A 6 -11.64 -31.54 -53.02
CA ARG A 6 -11.81 -31.60 -54.47
C ARG A 6 -13.11 -30.88 -54.80
N TYR A 7 -13.01 -29.68 -55.35
CA TYR A 7 -14.08 -29.10 -56.15
C TYR A 7 -14.23 -29.97 -57.39
N THR A 8 -15.21 -30.87 -57.37
CA THR A 8 -15.82 -31.35 -58.60
C THR A 8 -16.52 -30.16 -59.23
N SER A 9 -15.99 -29.72 -60.37
CA SER A 9 -16.62 -28.76 -61.27
C SER A 9 -17.97 -29.31 -61.70
N MET A 10 -19.02 -28.97 -60.95
CA MET A 10 -20.40 -29.12 -61.40
C MET A 10 -20.62 -28.03 -62.45
N VAL A 11 -20.38 -28.41 -63.71
CA VAL A 11 -20.80 -27.65 -64.89
C VAL A 11 -22.32 -27.56 -64.81
N LEU A 12 -22.82 -26.38 -64.43
CA LEU A 12 -24.23 -26.06 -64.60
C LEU A 12 -24.48 -26.01 -66.12
N PRO A 13 -25.50 -26.71 -66.65
CA PRO A 13 -25.81 -26.67 -68.07
C PRO A 13 -26.25 -25.25 -68.46
N GLU A 14 -25.56 -24.64 -69.42
CA GLU A 14 -25.91 -23.35 -70.01
C GLU A 14 -27.10 -23.42 -71.00
N ASP A 15 -27.69 -24.60 -71.23
CA ASP A 15 -28.63 -24.82 -72.34
C ASP A 15 -30.09 -25.05 -71.94
N ILE A 16 -30.62 -24.27 -71.00
CA ILE A 16 -32.07 -24.21 -70.79
C ILE A 16 -32.50 -22.74 -70.74
N PHE A 17 -32.58 -22.07 -71.88
CA PHE A 17 -33.64 -21.10 -72.19
C PHE A 17 -33.47 -20.57 -73.63
N PHE A 18 -34.30 -21.12 -74.53
CA PHE A 18 -34.91 -20.54 -75.75
C PHE A 18 -35.06 -21.61 -76.83
N LYS A 19 -35.92 -22.61 -76.57
CA LYS A 19 -36.58 -23.33 -77.65
C LYS A 19 -37.66 -22.39 -78.18
N LYS A 20 -37.39 -21.82 -79.36
CA LYS A 20 -38.33 -20.99 -80.12
C LYS A 20 -39.45 -21.89 -80.62
N GLU A 21 -40.50 -22.06 -79.81
CA GLU A 21 -41.75 -22.67 -80.25
C GLU A 21 -42.58 -21.62 -80.97
N ASP A 22 -42.51 -21.67 -82.30
CA ASP A 22 -43.44 -20.99 -83.19
C ASP A 22 -44.81 -21.69 -83.10
N ASN A 23 -45.61 -21.32 -82.10
CA ASN A 23 -47.02 -21.70 -82.08
C ASN A 23 -47.89 -20.50 -81.73
N LYS A 24 -48.12 -19.66 -82.75
CA LYS A 24 -49.16 -18.63 -82.77
C LYS A 24 -50.53 -19.33 -82.75
N LYS A 25 -51.20 -19.30 -81.60
CA LYS A 25 -52.67 -19.16 -81.50
C LYS A 25 -53.09 -18.86 -80.05
N ASN A 26 -53.48 -17.60 -79.84
CA ASN A 26 -54.44 -17.12 -78.84
C ASN A 26 -54.25 -17.60 -77.38
N LEU A 27 -53.15 -17.22 -76.73
CA LEU A 27 -53.12 -17.09 -75.28
C LEU A 27 -53.63 -15.69 -74.88
N PRO A 28 -54.47 -15.57 -73.84
CA PRO A 28 -54.93 -14.28 -73.33
C PRO A 28 -53.73 -13.43 -72.96
N LYS A 29 -53.84 -12.13 -73.27
CA LYS A 29 -52.91 -11.05 -72.90
C LYS A 29 -52.65 -11.12 -71.38
N ARG A 30 -51.68 -11.93 -70.97
CA ARG A 30 -51.16 -11.96 -69.60
C ARG A 30 -50.48 -10.62 -69.46
N SER A 31 -51.09 -9.70 -68.70
CA SER A 31 -50.52 -8.41 -68.35
C SER A 31 -49.06 -8.63 -68.02
N ASP A 32 -48.16 -8.02 -68.79
CA ASP A 32 -46.71 -8.13 -68.63
C ASP A 32 -46.38 -7.84 -67.17
N GLU A 33 -46.24 -8.92 -66.39
CA GLU A 33 -45.80 -8.90 -65.02
C GLU A 33 -44.34 -8.50 -65.11
N ALA A 34 -44.13 -7.18 -65.11
CA ALA A 34 -42.85 -6.55 -65.23
C ALA A 34 -41.97 -7.17 -64.15
N THR A 35 -41.10 -8.08 -64.57
CA THR A 35 -40.09 -8.68 -63.71
C THR A 35 -39.21 -7.53 -63.27
N GLU A 36 -39.51 -6.94 -62.11
CA GLU A 36 -38.73 -5.85 -61.54
C GLU A 36 -37.29 -6.35 -61.44
N THR A 37 -36.44 -5.82 -62.31
CA THR A 37 -35.04 -6.22 -62.36
C THR A 37 -34.35 -5.60 -61.15
N PHE A 38 -34.12 -6.41 -60.12
CA PHE A 38 -33.45 -5.95 -58.91
C PHE A 38 -32.02 -5.49 -59.24
N HIS A 39 -31.74 -4.21 -59.02
CA HIS A 39 -30.39 -3.68 -59.16
C HIS A 39 -29.52 -4.08 -57.96
N LEU A 40 -28.40 -4.75 -58.21
CA LEU A 40 -27.43 -5.12 -57.18
C LEU A 40 -26.77 -3.88 -56.58
N ALA A 41 -26.64 -3.82 -55.26
CA ALA A 41 -25.94 -2.72 -54.59
C ALA A 41 -24.44 -2.75 -54.88
N SER A 42 -23.83 -1.57 -55.09
CA SER A 42 -22.40 -1.44 -55.36
C SER A 42 -21.55 -1.89 -54.15
N PRO A 43 -20.34 -2.44 -54.36
CA PRO A 43 -19.41 -2.79 -53.29
C PRO A 43 -19.14 -1.63 -52.31
N LEU A 44 -18.96 -0.43 -52.85
CA LEU A 44 -18.64 0.77 -52.08
C LEU A 44 -19.83 1.20 -51.22
N ASP A 45 -21.07 1.10 -51.72
CA ASP A 45 -22.26 1.41 -50.92
C ASP A 45 -22.40 0.47 -49.73
N ARG A 46 -22.08 -0.82 -49.91
CA ARG A 46 -22.10 -1.82 -48.84
C ARG A 46 -21.01 -1.55 -47.79
N LEU A 47 -19.82 -1.20 -48.23
CA LEU A 47 -18.71 -0.84 -47.34
C LEU A 47 -19.03 0.45 -46.57
N ALA A 48 -19.54 1.47 -47.24
CA ALA A 48 -19.94 2.73 -46.61
C ALA A 48 -21.06 2.51 -45.59
N ALA A 49 -22.07 1.70 -45.91
CA ALA A 49 -23.12 1.31 -44.96
C ALA A 49 -22.54 0.64 -43.70
N PHE A 50 -21.59 -0.27 -43.88
CA PHE A 50 -20.91 -0.93 -42.76
C PHE A 50 -20.09 0.04 -41.92
N MET A 51 -19.38 0.98 -42.54
CA MET A 51 -18.63 2.02 -41.83
C MET A 51 -19.54 2.96 -41.03
N ILE A 52 -20.71 3.32 -41.59
CA ILE A 52 -21.74 4.10 -40.88
C ILE A 52 -22.27 3.32 -39.68
N ASP A 53 -22.62 2.05 -39.86
CA ASP A 53 -23.09 1.18 -38.77
C ASP A 53 -22.05 1.09 -37.64
N ILE A 54 -20.77 0.89 -37.97
CA ILE A 54 -19.71 0.81 -36.95
C ILE A 54 -19.49 2.15 -36.26
N CYS A 55 -19.12 3.19 -37.01
CA CYS A 55 -18.62 4.43 -36.44
C CYS A 55 -19.72 5.25 -35.76
N LEU A 56 -20.90 5.35 -36.39
CA LEU A 56 -21.95 6.24 -35.91
C LEU A 56 -22.92 5.56 -34.94
N VAL A 57 -23.16 4.25 -35.10
CA VAL A 57 -24.17 3.54 -34.30
C VAL A 57 -23.51 2.65 -33.25
N LEU A 58 -22.67 1.70 -33.66
CA LEU A 58 -22.15 0.68 -32.76
C LEU A 58 -21.10 1.21 -31.78
N THR A 59 -20.14 2.04 -32.23
CA THR A 59 -19.08 2.58 -31.36
C THR A 59 -19.60 3.37 -30.15
N PRO A 60 -20.48 4.38 -30.29
CA PRO A 60 -21.01 5.11 -29.13
C PRO A 60 -21.82 4.21 -28.20
N LEU A 61 -22.53 3.22 -28.74
CA LEU A 61 -23.37 2.34 -27.94
C LEU A 61 -22.56 1.27 -27.18
N ILE A 62 -21.54 0.70 -27.82
CA ILE A 62 -20.58 -0.22 -27.18
C ILE A 62 -19.79 0.51 -26.09
N THR A 63 -19.38 1.76 -26.32
CA THR A 63 -18.66 2.54 -25.29
C THR A 63 -19.55 2.83 -24.09
N LEU A 64 -20.82 3.18 -24.31
CA LEU A 64 -21.80 3.37 -23.24
C LEU A 64 -22.04 2.09 -22.42
N ILE A 65 -22.31 0.97 -23.09
CA ILE A 65 -22.62 -0.33 -22.46
C ILE A 65 -21.38 -0.90 -21.73
N SER A 66 -20.17 -0.64 -22.22
CA SER A 66 -18.93 -1.16 -21.62
C SER A 66 -18.41 -0.34 -20.43
N ALA A 67 -18.93 0.88 -20.20
CA ALA A 67 -18.49 1.77 -19.13
C ALA A 67 -18.41 1.12 -17.72
N PRO A 68 -19.43 0.39 -17.21
CA PRO A 68 -19.35 -0.21 -15.87
C PRO A 68 -18.30 -1.33 -15.79
N ILE A 69 -18.10 -2.09 -16.88
CA ILE A 69 -17.14 -3.19 -16.93
C ILE A 69 -15.72 -2.63 -16.96
N ARG A 70 -15.48 -1.53 -17.69
CA ARG A 70 -14.17 -0.85 -17.71
C ARG A 70 -13.73 -0.41 -16.31
N LYS A 71 -14.65 0.09 -15.48
CA LYS A 71 -14.35 0.46 -14.08
C LYS A 71 -13.93 -0.76 -13.25
N LYS A 72 -14.61 -1.89 -13.41
CA LYS A 72 -14.25 -3.15 -12.73
C LYS A 72 -12.91 -3.69 -13.21
N LEU A 73 -12.66 -3.69 -14.52
CA LEU A 73 -11.39 -4.10 -15.12
C LEU A 73 -10.22 -3.22 -14.63
N ALA A 74 -10.42 -1.91 -14.54
CA ALA A 74 -9.41 -1.00 -13.99
C ALA A 74 -9.09 -1.31 -12.52
N LEU A 75 -10.11 -1.64 -11.72
CA LEU A 75 -9.93 -2.04 -10.32
C LEU A 75 -9.22 -3.39 -10.20
N SER A 76 -9.61 -4.40 -10.99
CA SER A 76 -8.93 -5.70 -11.02
C SER A 76 -7.48 -5.58 -11.48
N LEU A 77 -7.17 -4.67 -12.41
CA LEU A 77 -5.80 -4.35 -12.80
C LEU A 77 -4.99 -3.74 -11.65
N LEU A 78 -5.60 -2.86 -10.87
CA LEU A 78 -4.96 -2.24 -9.70
C LEU A 78 -4.69 -3.26 -8.58
N ILE A 79 -5.61 -4.20 -8.37
CA ILE A 79 -5.49 -5.26 -7.35
C ILE A 79 -4.55 -6.39 -7.79
N GLY A 80 -4.25 -6.50 -9.09
CA GLY A 80 -3.46 -7.60 -9.64
C GLY A 80 -4.23 -8.91 -9.78
N ASP A 81 -5.57 -8.86 -9.80
CA ASP A 81 -6.44 -10.04 -9.96
C ASP A 81 -6.53 -10.45 -11.44
N VAL A 82 -5.61 -11.34 -11.85
CA VAL A 82 -5.50 -11.84 -13.23
C VAL A 82 -6.76 -12.60 -13.66
N TRP A 83 -7.38 -13.36 -12.76
CA TRP A 83 -8.60 -14.13 -13.06
C TRP A 83 -9.81 -13.22 -13.24
N GLY A 84 -9.97 -12.23 -12.35
CA GLY A 84 -11.00 -11.21 -12.49
C GLY A 84 -10.87 -10.40 -13.80
N LEU A 85 -9.63 -10.12 -14.21
CA LEU A 85 -9.36 -9.49 -15.52
C LEU A 85 -9.78 -10.36 -16.69
N ALA A 86 -9.37 -11.63 -16.73
CA ALA A 86 -9.70 -12.54 -17.82
C ALA A 86 -11.21 -12.74 -17.95
N GLN A 87 -11.90 -12.94 -16.82
CA GLN A 87 -13.36 -13.07 -16.77
C GLN A 87 -14.04 -11.77 -17.23
N GLY A 88 -13.53 -10.61 -16.81
CA GLY A 88 -14.06 -9.31 -17.23
C GLY A 88 -13.92 -9.06 -18.73
N TYR A 89 -12.79 -9.43 -19.33
CA TYR A 89 -12.59 -9.34 -20.78
C TYR A 89 -13.48 -10.31 -21.56
N PHE A 90 -13.60 -11.55 -21.10
CA PHE A 90 -14.50 -12.54 -21.71
C PHE A 90 -15.94 -12.05 -21.68
N PHE A 91 -16.41 -11.60 -20.51
CA PHE A 91 -17.76 -11.05 -20.35
C PHE A 91 -17.99 -9.83 -21.24
N LEU A 92 -17.03 -8.90 -21.32
CA LEU A 92 -17.10 -7.75 -22.21
C LEU A 92 -17.18 -8.17 -23.69
N ALA A 93 -16.35 -9.11 -24.12
CA ALA A 93 -16.34 -9.61 -25.49
C ALA A 93 -17.65 -10.30 -25.84
N SER A 94 -18.19 -11.16 -24.95
CA SER A 94 -19.49 -11.81 -25.13
C SER A 94 -20.64 -10.80 -25.21
N LEU A 95 -20.62 -9.77 -24.36
CA LEU A 95 -21.61 -8.71 -24.35
C LEU A 95 -21.59 -7.90 -25.66
N VAL A 96 -20.40 -7.51 -26.12
CA VAL A 96 -20.23 -6.80 -27.41
C VAL A 96 -20.67 -7.67 -28.57
N PHE A 97 -20.30 -8.96 -28.57
CA PHE A 97 -20.72 -9.92 -29.59
C PHE A 97 -22.24 -10.05 -29.65
N ALA A 98 -22.88 -10.28 -28.50
CA ALA A 98 -24.34 -10.38 -28.41
C ALA A 98 -25.02 -9.10 -28.90
N PHE A 99 -24.49 -7.94 -28.49
CA PHE A 99 -25.04 -6.65 -28.88
C PHE A 99 -25.02 -6.44 -30.41
N ILE A 100 -23.87 -6.67 -31.05
CA ILE A 100 -23.73 -6.55 -32.51
C ILE A 100 -24.62 -7.57 -33.23
N PHE A 101 -24.66 -8.81 -32.72
CA PHE A 101 -25.50 -9.87 -33.26
C PHE A 101 -26.98 -9.48 -33.25
N PHE A 102 -27.52 -9.03 -32.12
CA PHE A 102 -28.92 -8.62 -32.01
C PHE A 102 -29.22 -7.38 -32.85
N TYR A 103 -28.30 -6.41 -32.92
CA TYR A 103 -28.44 -5.24 -33.81
C TYR A 103 -28.62 -5.67 -35.28
N GLN A 104 -27.75 -6.56 -35.77
CA GLN A 104 -27.82 -7.07 -37.14
C GLN A 104 -29.08 -7.93 -37.36
N PHE A 105 -29.39 -8.83 -36.43
CA PHE A 105 -30.55 -9.72 -36.50
C PHE A 105 -31.87 -8.95 -36.56
N ILE A 106 -32.11 -8.04 -35.61
CA ILE A 106 -33.36 -7.27 -35.54
C ILE A 106 -33.48 -6.35 -36.75
N GLY A 107 -32.39 -5.68 -37.13
CA GLY A 107 -32.36 -4.80 -38.30
C GLY A 107 -32.76 -5.51 -39.59
N THR A 108 -32.13 -6.66 -39.83
CA THR A 108 -32.40 -7.47 -41.03
C THR A 108 -33.76 -8.16 -41.00
N TRP A 109 -34.23 -8.62 -39.85
CA TRP A 109 -35.51 -9.30 -39.74
C TRP A 109 -36.69 -8.34 -39.94
N LEU A 110 -36.70 -7.19 -39.24
CA LEU A 110 -37.85 -6.28 -39.26
C LEU A 110 -37.91 -5.42 -40.53
N TRP A 111 -36.76 -4.84 -40.92
CA TRP A 111 -36.70 -3.86 -42.01
C TRP A 111 -35.97 -4.36 -43.24
N GLY A 112 -35.31 -5.52 -43.18
CA GLY A 112 -34.39 -5.96 -44.24
C GLY A 112 -33.12 -5.12 -44.32
N GLN A 113 -32.84 -4.23 -43.36
CA GLN A 113 -31.72 -3.29 -43.43
C GLN A 113 -31.29 -2.83 -42.04
N THR A 114 -29.99 -2.61 -41.85
CA THR A 114 -29.43 -1.89 -40.69
C THR A 114 -29.51 -0.39 -40.91
N LEU A 115 -29.24 0.43 -39.89
CA LEU A 115 -29.31 1.90 -40.04
C LEU A 115 -28.34 2.42 -41.10
N GLY A 116 -27.11 1.91 -41.16
CA GLY A 116 -26.16 2.28 -42.20
C GLY A 116 -26.63 1.89 -43.61
N LYS A 117 -27.26 0.73 -43.75
CA LYS A 117 -27.87 0.30 -45.02
C LYS A 117 -29.06 1.17 -45.41
N PHE A 118 -29.86 1.58 -44.42
CA PHE A 118 -30.94 2.55 -44.61
C PHE A 118 -30.40 3.88 -45.15
N PHE A 119 -29.35 4.44 -44.56
CA PHE A 119 -28.69 5.66 -45.06
C PHE A 119 -28.20 5.50 -46.51
N MET A 120 -27.60 4.36 -46.85
CA MET A 120 -27.12 4.09 -48.20
C MET A 120 -28.21 3.68 -49.19
N HIS A 121 -29.48 3.61 -48.77
CA HIS A 121 -30.62 3.17 -49.58
C HIS A 121 -30.40 1.79 -50.22
N ILE A 122 -29.90 0.85 -49.41
CA ILE A 122 -29.69 -0.55 -49.80
C ILE A 122 -30.43 -1.45 -48.82
N ARG A 123 -31.00 -2.55 -49.32
CA ARG A 123 -31.72 -3.52 -48.49
C ARG A 123 -31.30 -4.95 -48.79
N VAL A 124 -31.46 -5.81 -47.80
CA VAL A 124 -31.26 -7.25 -47.90
C VAL A 124 -32.56 -7.89 -48.35
N VAL A 125 -32.49 -8.74 -49.37
CA VAL A 125 -33.60 -9.55 -49.85
C VAL A 125 -33.17 -11.01 -49.97
N ASN A 126 -34.15 -11.91 -49.92
CA ASN A 126 -33.95 -13.32 -50.23
C ASN A 126 -33.64 -13.49 -51.72
N VAL A 127 -32.70 -14.38 -52.07
CA VAL A 127 -32.27 -14.60 -53.46
C VAL A 127 -33.37 -15.23 -54.33
N TRP A 128 -34.25 -16.02 -53.73
CA TRP A 128 -35.30 -16.78 -54.41
C TRP A 128 -36.61 -16.02 -54.49
N SER A 129 -37.07 -15.41 -53.39
CA SER A 129 -38.35 -14.68 -53.37
C SER A 129 -38.22 -13.21 -53.76
N GLY A 130 -37.04 -12.59 -53.62
CA GLY A 130 -36.88 -11.13 -53.78
C GLY A 130 -37.53 -10.31 -52.65
N GLU A 131 -38.17 -10.98 -51.69
CA GLU A 131 -38.82 -10.37 -50.53
C GLU A 131 -37.84 -10.22 -49.35
N ARG A 132 -38.36 -9.73 -48.21
CA ARG A 132 -37.58 -9.64 -46.97
C ARG A 132 -37.15 -11.04 -46.51
N PRO A 133 -35.93 -11.19 -45.98
CA PRO A 133 -35.42 -12.48 -45.53
C PRO A 133 -36.27 -13.03 -44.36
N HIS A 134 -36.44 -14.35 -44.33
CA HIS A 134 -37.13 -15.00 -43.20
C HIS A 134 -36.32 -14.87 -41.89
N VAL A 135 -36.94 -15.21 -40.76
CA VAL A 135 -36.30 -15.16 -39.43
C VAL A 135 -35.00 -15.97 -39.41
N LEU A 136 -35.02 -17.20 -39.92
CA LEU A 136 -33.85 -18.09 -39.90
C LEU A 136 -32.71 -17.58 -40.80
N GLU A 137 -33.04 -16.98 -41.93
CA GLU A 137 -32.07 -16.39 -42.85
C GLU A 137 -31.44 -15.14 -42.24
N SER A 138 -32.25 -14.31 -41.59
CA SER A 138 -31.80 -13.14 -40.84
C SER A 138 -30.90 -13.53 -39.67
N PHE A 139 -31.26 -14.58 -38.93
CA PHE A 139 -30.46 -15.14 -37.83
C PHE A 139 -29.11 -15.65 -38.33
N SER A 140 -29.11 -16.53 -39.34
CA SER A 140 -27.90 -17.09 -39.95
C SER A 140 -27.00 -15.98 -40.49
N ARG A 141 -27.58 -15.01 -41.21
CA ARG A 141 -26.85 -13.85 -41.73
C ARG A 141 -26.21 -13.03 -40.61
N ALA A 142 -26.96 -12.71 -39.54
CA ALA A 142 -26.45 -11.96 -38.41
C ALA A 142 -25.33 -12.70 -37.67
N PHE A 143 -25.47 -14.02 -37.49
CA PHE A 143 -24.47 -14.87 -36.86
C PHE A 143 -23.16 -14.86 -37.65
N TRP A 144 -23.21 -15.21 -38.94
CA TRP A 144 -22.02 -15.25 -39.79
C TRP A 144 -21.41 -13.87 -40.03
N SER A 145 -22.24 -12.82 -40.10
CA SER A 145 -21.76 -11.43 -40.19
C SER A 145 -21.00 -11.04 -38.92
N THR A 146 -21.54 -11.36 -37.73
CA THR A 146 -20.90 -11.04 -36.45
C THR A 146 -19.62 -11.87 -36.26
N LEU A 147 -19.64 -13.15 -36.62
CA LEU A 147 -18.46 -14.02 -36.58
C LEU A 147 -17.35 -13.48 -37.50
N SER A 148 -17.71 -12.87 -38.63
CA SER A 148 -16.73 -12.26 -39.53
C SER A 148 -16.00 -11.03 -38.95
N LEU A 149 -16.41 -10.53 -37.79
CA LEU A 149 -15.65 -9.49 -37.07
C LEU A 149 -14.41 -10.06 -36.36
N ILE A 150 -14.38 -11.36 -36.07
CA ILE A 150 -13.19 -12.03 -35.49
C ILE A 150 -12.06 -12.06 -36.51
N ILE A 151 -12.40 -12.29 -37.78
CA ILE A 151 -11.47 -12.29 -38.92
C ILE A 151 -11.90 -11.17 -39.86
N PRO A 152 -11.58 -9.91 -39.51
CA PRO A 152 -12.10 -8.74 -40.23
C PRO A 152 -11.71 -8.79 -41.70
N PHE A 153 -12.59 -8.26 -42.55
CA PHE A 153 -12.46 -8.19 -44.02
C PHE A 153 -12.44 -9.52 -44.78
N TRP A 154 -12.22 -10.66 -44.15
CA TRP A 154 -12.26 -11.96 -44.83
C TRP A 154 -13.59 -12.19 -45.54
N SER A 155 -14.71 -11.85 -44.89
CA SER A 155 -16.05 -11.99 -45.46
C SER A 155 -16.29 -11.10 -46.69
N TYR A 156 -15.63 -9.94 -46.78
CA TYR A 156 -15.75 -9.01 -47.90
C TYR A 156 -14.97 -9.43 -49.14
N THR A 157 -13.93 -10.26 -49.00
CA THR A 157 -13.15 -10.77 -50.16
C THR A 157 -14.03 -11.57 -51.14
N SER A 158 -15.02 -12.29 -50.60
CA SER A 158 -15.97 -13.07 -51.40
C SER A 158 -16.88 -12.23 -52.29
N LEU A 159 -17.00 -10.93 -52.01
CA LEU A 159 -17.76 -9.99 -52.81
C LEU A 159 -17.18 -9.84 -54.23
N PHE A 160 -15.89 -10.06 -54.38
CA PHE A 160 -15.20 -10.00 -55.68
C PHE A 160 -15.13 -11.34 -56.38
N SER A 161 -15.40 -12.46 -55.69
CA SER A 161 -15.42 -13.79 -56.31
C SER A 161 -16.80 -14.22 -56.79
N ASP A 162 -17.90 -13.66 -56.24
CA ASP A 162 -19.26 -13.98 -56.68
C ASP A 162 -19.64 -13.14 -57.92
N PRO A 163 -20.16 -13.73 -59.01
CA PRO A 163 -20.81 -12.98 -60.08
C PRO A 163 -21.94 -12.07 -59.58
N LYS A 164 -22.69 -12.49 -58.54
CA LYS A 164 -23.75 -11.70 -57.90
C LYS A 164 -23.24 -10.75 -56.81
N ARG A 165 -21.92 -10.62 -56.67
CA ARG A 165 -21.22 -9.81 -55.65
C ARG A 165 -21.75 -10.03 -54.23
N ARG A 166 -22.06 -11.27 -53.83
CA ARG A 166 -22.51 -11.61 -52.46
C ARG A 166 -21.31 -11.81 -51.54
N THR A 167 -21.41 -11.32 -50.30
CA THR A 167 -20.46 -11.64 -49.23
C THR A 167 -20.63 -13.08 -48.75
N LEU A 168 -19.69 -13.57 -47.94
CA LEU A 168 -19.67 -14.97 -47.49
C LEU A 168 -20.92 -15.29 -46.66
N TYR A 169 -21.26 -14.40 -45.73
CA TYR A 169 -22.45 -14.53 -44.89
C TYR A 169 -23.75 -14.35 -45.70
N ASP A 170 -23.73 -13.63 -46.82
CA ASP A 170 -24.88 -13.52 -47.72
C ASP A 170 -25.11 -14.82 -48.50
N ARG A 171 -24.02 -15.48 -48.93
CA ARG A 171 -24.10 -16.80 -49.56
C ARG A 171 -24.61 -17.87 -48.59
N LEU A 172 -24.10 -17.89 -47.35
CA LEU A 172 -24.52 -18.85 -46.33
C LEU A 172 -25.98 -18.67 -45.86
N SER A 173 -26.54 -17.47 -46.06
CA SER A 173 -27.93 -17.15 -45.69
C SER A 173 -28.89 -17.08 -46.88
N ASN A 174 -28.44 -17.39 -48.11
CA ASN A 174 -29.25 -17.24 -49.33
C ASN A 174 -29.85 -15.84 -49.51
N THR A 175 -29.11 -14.81 -49.10
CA THR A 175 -29.55 -13.41 -49.24
C THR A 175 -28.67 -12.63 -50.21
N VAL A 176 -29.19 -11.51 -50.70
CA VAL A 176 -28.48 -10.57 -51.57
C VAL A 176 -28.84 -9.13 -51.19
N VAL A 177 -27.89 -8.22 -51.35
CA VAL A 177 -28.11 -6.79 -51.10
C VAL A 177 -28.41 -6.08 -52.41
N VAL A 178 -29.58 -5.44 -52.47
CA VAL A 178 -30.10 -4.71 -53.63
C VAL A 178 -30.18 -3.21 -53.32
N SER A 179 -30.02 -2.39 -54.35
CA SER A 179 -30.21 -0.93 -54.24
C SER A 179 -31.70 -0.60 -54.35
N VAL A 180 -32.16 0.34 -53.52
CA VAL A 180 -33.53 0.89 -53.56
C VAL A 180 -33.61 2.12 -54.47
N LYS A 181 -32.46 2.66 -54.93
CA LYS A 181 -32.43 3.84 -55.79
C LYS A 181 -32.93 3.49 -57.20
N ARG A 182 -33.99 4.18 -57.67
CA ARG A 182 -34.59 3.97 -59.01
C ARG A 182 -33.60 4.05 -60.17
N ASN A 183 -32.55 4.87 -60.05
CA ASN A 183 -31.56 5.10 -61.10
C ASN A 183 -30.18 4.51 -60.76
N SER A 184 -30.12 3.44 -59.96
CA SER A 184 -28.82 2.80 -59.68
C SER A 184 -28.27 2.16 -60.94
N LYS A 185 -27.02 2.50 -61.30
CA LYS A 185 -26.32 1.85 -62.41
C LYS A 185 -26.24 0.34 -62.14
N THR A 186 -26.57 -0.48 -63.13
CA THR A 186 -26.37 -1.93 -63.07
C THR A 186 -24.90 -2.22 -62.79
N VAL A 187 -24.65 -2.90 -61.67
CA VAL A 187 -23.29 -3.26 -61.28
C VAL A 187 -22.84 -4.43 -62.15
N LEU A 188 -21.77 -4.22 -62.92
CA LEU A 188 -21.17 -5.25 -63.76
C LEU A 188 -20.55 -6.37 -62.91
N PRO A 189 -20.47 -7.62 -63.43
CA PRO A 189 -19.76 -8.70 -62.76
C PRO A 189 -18.29 -8.31 -62.51
N PRO A 190 -17.65 -8.88 -61.47
CA PRO A 190 -16.28 -8.53 -61.11
C PRO A 190 -15.32 -8.82 -62.26
N GLN A 191 -14.55 -7.79 -62.65
CA GLN A 191 -13.52 -7.91 -63.67
C GLN A 191 -12.35 -8.79 -63.18
N GLY A 192 -11.54 -9.33 -64.10
CA GLY A 192 -10.42 -10.22 -63.75
C GLY A 192 -9.42 -9.59 -62.77
N LEU A 193 -9.13 -8.29 -62.92
CA LEU A 193 -8.26 -7.53 -62.01
C LEU A 193 -8.87 -7.40 -60.61
N GLU A 194 -10.19 -7.19 -60.49
CA GLU A 194 -10.86 -7.13 -59.20
C GLU A 194 -10.74 -8.46 -58.45
N LYS A 195 -10.87 -9.59 -59.16
CA LYS A 195 -10.71 -10.94 -58.58
C LYS A 195 -9.30 -11.16 -58.04
N GLN A 196 -8.28 -10.82 -58.81
CA GLN A 196 -6.87 -10.96 -58.38
C GLN A 196 -6.56 -10.05 -57.19
N LEU A 197 -6.99 -8.78 -57.25
CA LEU A 197 -6.76 -7.83 -56.18
C LEU A 197 -7.44 -8.27 -54.88
N ALA A 198 -8.67 -8.79 -54.96
CA ALA A 198 -9.39 -9.29 -53.80
C ALA A 198 -8.75 -10.52 -53.15
N LEU A 199 -8.20 -11.45 -53.96
CA LEU A 199 -7.47 -12.61 -53.44
C LEU A 199 -6.18 -12.17 -52.73
N SER A 200 -5.42 -11.26 -53.34
CA SER A 200 -4.18 -10.72 -52.76
C SER A 200 -4.45 -9.96 -51.46
N TRP A 201 -5.45 -9.09 -51.44
CA TRP A 201 -5.84 -8.34 -50.24
C TRP A 201 -6.43 -9.22 -49.15
N GLY A 202 -7.22 -10.23 -49.53
CA GLY A 202 -7.77 -11.20 -48.58
C GLY A 202 -6.68 -11.97 -47.84
N SER A 203 -5.68 -12.45 -48.59
CA SER A 203 -4.52 -13.14 -48.01
C SER A 203 -3.71 -12.21 -47.10
N PHE A 204 -3.44 -10.98 -47.54
CA PHE A 204 -2.70 -9.99 -46.76
C PHE A 204 -3.40 -9.66 -45.44
N ILE A 205 -4.69 -9.33 -45.48
CA ILE A 205 -5.46 -8.97 -44.28
C ILE A 205 -5.59 -10.16 -43.34
N SER A 206 -5.84 -11.37 -43.87
CA SER A 206 -5.92 -12.58 -43.04
C SER A 206 -4.59 -12.85 -42.33
N THR A 207 -3.46 -12.69 -43.02
CA THR A 207 -2.13 -12.88 -42.44
C THR A 207 -1.84 -11.83 -41.37
N PHE A 208 -2.13 -10.56 -41.67
CA PHE A 208 -1.96 -9.46 -40.72
C PHE A 208 -2.82 -9.64 -39.46
N ALA A 209 -4.09 -10.01 -39.62
CA ALA A 209 -5.00 -10.29 -38.51
C ALA A 209 -4.48 -11.45 -37.65
N PHE A 210 -3.97 -12.52 -38.26
CA PHE A 210 -3.42 -13.67 -37.54
C PHE A 210 -2.17 -13.30 -36.74
N ILE A 211 -1.26 -12.50 -37.32
CA ILE A 211 -0.07 -11.99 -36.62
C ILE A 211 -0.47 -11.05 -35.49
N PHE A 212 -1.43 -10.14 -35.72
CA PHE A 212 -1.86 -9.17 -34.73
C PHE A 212 -2.57 -9.84 -33.54
N LEU A 213 -3.54 -10.72 -33.81
CA LEU A 213 -4.23 -11.51 -32.78
C LEU A 213 -3.27 -12.47 -32.06
N GLY A 214 -2.36 -13.10 -32.81
CA GLY A 214 -1.30 -13.93 -32.25
C GLY A 214 -0.36 -13.14 -31.35
N GLY A 215 0.00 -11.91 -31.72
CA GLY A 215 0.83 -11.00 -30.92
C GLY A 215 0.15 -10.51 -29.64
N ILE A 216 -1.15 -10.19 -29.71
CA ILE A 216 -1.95 -9.87 -28.52
C ILE A 216 -2.06 -11.10 -27.62
N GLY A 217 -2.40 -12.26 -28.19
CA GLY A 217 -2.49 -13.54 -27.48
C GLY A 217 -1.17 -13.92 -26.82
N TRP A 218 -0.05 -13.78 -27.52
CA TRP A 218 1.30 -14.01 -26.99
C TRP A 218 1.66 -13.01 -25.89
N SER A 219 1.32 -11.73 -26.06
CA SER A 219 1.56 -10.71 -25.03
C SER A 219 0.74 -10.97 -23.76
N PHE A 220 -0.52 -11.40 -23.92
CA PHE A 220 -1.37 -11.78 -22.81
C PHE A 220 -0.87 -13.06 -22.14
N TYR A 221 -0.55 -14.08 -22.92
CA TYR A 221 0.06 -15.34 -22.45
C TYR A 221 1.33 -15.06 -21.66
N LYS A 222 2.24 -14.25 -22.20
CA LYS A 222 3.49 -13.87 -21.54
C LYS A 222 3.23 -13.14 -20.22
N ARG A 223 2.25 -12.22 -20.16
CA ARG A 223 1.90 -11.52 -18.90
C ARG A 223 1.29 -12.47 -17.87
N VAL A 224 0.39 -13.36 -18.27
CA VAL A 224 -0.23 -14.35 -17.38
C VAL A 224 0.82 -15.35 -16.89
N PHE A 225 1.67 -15.85 -17.77
CA PHE A 225 2.70 -16.82 -17.45
C PHE A 225 3.78 -16.22 -16.54
N ILE A 226 4.27 -15.01 -16.84
CA ILE A 226 5.20 -14.28 -15.96
C ILE A 226 4.56 -13.98 -14.61
N ALA A 227 3.27 -13.63 -14.55
CA ALA A 227 2.56 -13.43 -13.29
C ALA A 227 2.46 -14.74 -12.48
N SER A 228 2.32 -15.89 -13.16
CA SER A 228 2.30 -17.21 -12.51
C SER A 228 3.69 -17.66 -12.02
N GLU A 229 4.75 -17.47 -12.80
CA GLU A 229 6.13 -17.76 -12.38
C GLU A 229 6.63 -16.78 -11.29
N GLY A 230 6.05 -15.57 -11.25
CA GLY A 230 6.22 -14.60 -10.18
C GLY A 230 5.89 -15.15 -8.78
N THR A 231 5.04 -16.17 -8.67
CA THR A 231 4.69 -16.79 -7.37
C THR A 231 5.78 -17.70 -6.82
N LEU A 232 6.64 -18.29 -7.66
CA LEU A 232 7.82 -19.05 -7.21
C LEU A 232 9.00 -18.12 -6.89
N SER A 233 9.16 -17.01 -7.61
CA SER A 233 10.15 -15.97 -7.27
C SER A 233 9.71 -15.03 -6.13
N ALA A 234 8.45 -15.08 -5.70
CA ALA A 234 7.98 -14.36 -4.51
C ALA A 234 8.60 -14.93 -3.21
N VAL A 235 9.02 -16.19 -3.21
CA VAL A 235 9.78 -16.78 -2.09
C VAL A 235 11.17 -16.14 -1.97
N GLU A 236 11.80 -15.82 -3.10
CA GLU A 236 13.10 -15.14 -3.16
C GLU A 236 13.01 -13.63 -2.86
N LYS A 237 11.80 -13.05 -2.93
CA LYS A 237 11.50 -11.66 -2.53
C LYS A 237 10.92 -11.55 -1.12
N SER A 238 10.96 -12.61 -0.32
CA SER A 238 10.66 -12.49 1.10
C SER A 238 11.69 -11.58 1.78
N CYS A 239 11.32 -10.98 2.91
CA CYS A 239 12.23 -10.09 3.61
C CYS A 239 13.38 -10.91 4.21
N PRO A 240 14.65 -10.66 3.81
CA PRO A 240 15.77 -11.54 4.16
C PRO A 240 15.96 -11.62 5.68
N GLN A 241 15.73 -10.53 6.40
CA GLN A 241 15.81 -10.51 7.87
C GLN A 241 14.75 -11.42 8.53
N VAL A 242 13.56 -11.53 7.94
CA VAL A 242 12.51 -12.41 8.46
C VAL A 242 12.81 -13.86 8.07
N SER A 243 13.29 -14.10 6.84
CA SER A 243 13.66 -15.44 6.36
C SER A 243 14.80 -16.04 7.17
N GLU A 244 15.89 -15.29 7.37
CA GLU A 244 17.06 -15.73 8.12
C GLU A 244 16.66 -16.18 9.54
N VAL A 245 15.84 -15.37 10.23
CA VAL A 245 15.38 -15.71 11.58
C VAL A 245 14.41 -16.89 11.57
N TYR A 246 13.54 -16.98 10.57
CA TYR A 246 12.54 -18.05 10.46
C TYR A 246 13.18 -19.41 10.11
N GLU A 247 14.24 -19.42 9.30
CA GLU A 247 14.94 -20.64 8.89
C GLU A 247 15.91 -21.14 9.95
N ASN A 248 16.63 -20.23 10.62
CA ASN A 248 17.62 -20.59 11.62
C ASN A 248 17.01 -21.00 12.96
N GLU A 249 15.78 -20.58 13.25
CA GLU A 249 15.13 -20.87 14.53
C GLU A 249 13.87 -21.71 14.32
N LEU A 250 13.83 -22.91 14.92
CA LEU A 250 12.66 -23.80 15.01
C LEU A 250 11.54 -23.17 15.86
N MET A 251 11.01 -22.05 15.40
CA MET A 251 9.97 -21.29 16.08
C MET A 251 8.61 -21.90 15.72
N LYS A 252 7.81 -22.18 16.75
CA LYS A 252 6.41 -22.62 16.60
C LYS A 252 5.48 -21.50 16.11
N GLU A 253 5.99 -20.27 15.98
CA GLU A 253 5.20 -19.10 15.61
C GLU A 253 4.98 -18.98 14.10
N SER A 254 3.87 -18.34 13.71
CA SER A 254 3.64 -18.02 12.31
C SER A 254 4.67 -17.00 11.82
N ARG A 255 5.09 -17.13 10.57
CA ARG A 255 5.98 -16.17 9.90
C ARG A 255 5.48 -14.71 10.00
N SER A 256 4.16 -14.51 9.93
CA SER A 256 3.51 -13.20 10.12
C SER A 256 3.68 -12.62 11.53
N SER A 257 3.64 -13.47 12.57
CA SER A 257 3.89 -13.08 13.97
C SER A 257 5.33 -12.62 14.16
N LEU A 258 6.27 -13.36 13.56
CA LEU A 258 7.69 -13.03 13.60
C LEU A 258 7.98 -11.69 12.89
N ALA A 259 7.43 -11.50 11.70
CA ALA A 259 7.58 -10.24 10.94
C ALA A 259 7.04 -9.03 11.73
N LEU A 260 5.86 -9.15 12.35
CA LEU A 260 5.32 -8.10 13.24
C LEU A 260 6.21 -7.85 14.46
N SER A 261 6.75 -8.90 15.07
CA SER A 261 7.64 -8.77 16.23
C SER A 261 8.90 -7.99 15.87
N LEU A 262 9.55 -8.34 14.76
CA LEU A 262 10.73 -7.66 14.26
C LEU A 262 10.43 -6.21 13.87
N PHE A 263 9.26 -5.95 13.30
CA PHE A 263 8.83 -4.59 12.95
C PHE A 263 8.65 -3.72 14.19
N PHE A 264 7.97 -4.23 15.23
CA PHE A 264 7.80 -3.49 16.48
C PHE A 264 9.09 -3.28 17.26
N ALA A 265 10.06 -4.18 17.08
CA ALA A 265 11.42 -4.04 17.57
C ALA A 265 12.26 -3.01 16.78
N GLY A 266 11.75 -2.53 15.63
CA GLY A 266 12.46 -1.60 14.75
C GLY A 266 13.60 -2.26 13.96
N LYS A 267 13.56 -3.59 13.81
CA LYS A 267 14.57 -4.38 13.11
C LYS A 267 14.24 -4.56 11.63
N VAL A 268 12.98 -4.37 11.26
CA VAL A 268 12.52 -4.31 9.87
C VAL A 268 11.65 -3.08 9.65
N ASP A 269 11.68 -2.58 8.42
CA ASP A 269 10.92 -1.41 7.98
C ASP A 269 9.58 -1.80 7.32
N SER A 270 8.77 -0.81 6.95
CA SER A 270 7.50 -1.04 6.26
C SER A 270 7.69 -1.68 4.89
N SER A 271 8.78 -1.40 4.18
CA SER A 271 9.07 -2.00 2.87
C SER A 271 9.31 -3.51 2.96
N CYS A 272 10.02 -3.96 4.00
CA CYS A 272 10.15 -5.37 4.34
C CYS A 272 8.79 -6.02 4.63
N LEU A 273 7.91 -5.35 5.39
CA LEU A 273 6.58 -5.87 5.66
C LEU A 273 5.72 -6.01 4.40
N GLN A 274 5.80 -5.06 3.46
CA GLN A 274 5.07 -5.14 2.19
C GLN A 274 5.47 -6.38 1.37
N ARG A 275 6.75 -6.76 1.43
CA ARG A 275 7.24 -7.99 0.80
C ARG A 275 6.67 -9.25 1.48
N GLU A 276 6.68 -9.28 2.81
CA GLU A 276 6.13 -10.42 3.57
C GLU A 276 4.62 -10.61 3.33
N VAL A 277 3.87 -9.51 3.21
CA VAL A 277 2.42 -9.55 2.94
C VAL A 277 2.06 -10.35 1.69
N GLN A 278 2.90 -10.35 0.66
CA GLN A 278 2.61 -11.01 -0.62
C GLN A 278 2.63 -12.53 -0.53
N VAL A 279 3.33 -13.09 0.46
CA VAL A 279 3.55 -14.54 0.61
C VAL A 279 2.57 -15.15 1.62
N LEU A 280 1.87 -14.32 2.40
CA LEU A 280 1.07 -14.79 3.53
C LEU A 280 -0.37 -15.15 3.14
N LYS A 281 -0.83 -16.29 3.67
CA LYS A 281 -2.24 -16.68 3.65
C LYS A 281 -3.09 -15.68 4.43
N GLU A 282 -4.38 -15.58 4.08
CA GLU A 282 -5.33 -14.70 4.77
C GLU A 282 -5.61 -15.18 6.21
N THR A 283 -4.77 -14.76 7.16
CA THR A 283 -4.99 -14.92 8.60
C THR A 283 -5.25 -13.54 9.24
N PRO A 284 -5.81 -13.48 10.46
CA PRO A 284 -5.96 -12.22 11.18
C PRO A 284 -4.64 -11.44 11.30
N GLU A 285 -3.53 -12.14 11.54
CA GLU A 285 -2.18 -11.57 11.61
C GLU A 285 -1.70 -11.06 10.26
N ALA A 286 -2.06 -11.72 9.15
CA ALA A 286 -1.72 -11.24 7.81
C ALA A 286 -2.44 -9.92 7.47
N HIS A 287 -3.72 -9.78 7.86
CA HIS A 287 -4.43 -8.50 7.72
C HIS A 287 -3.85 -7.41 8.62
N LEU A 288 -3.44 -7.77 9.84
CA LEU A 288 -2.76 -6.84 10.71
C LEU A 288 -1.42 -6.40 10.11
N LEU A 289 -0.64 -7.35 9.54
CA LEU A 289 0.61 -7.07 8.83
C LEU A 289 0.37 -6.13 7.64
N LYS A 290 -0.68 -6.38 6.83
CA LYS A 290 -1.12 -5.49 5.73
C LYS A 290 -1.38 -4.08 6.25
N ALA A 291 -2.09 -3.93 7.36
CA ALA A 291 -2.36 -2.61 7.93
C ALA A 291 -1.08 -1.83 8.28
N PHE A 292 -0.05 -2.50 8.81
CA PHE A 292 1.23 -1.85 9.13
C PHE A 292 2.13 -1.64 7.90
N ALA A 293 2.15 -2.59 6.97
CA ALA A 293 2.90 -2.51 5.72
C ALA A 293 2.51 -1.30 4.87
N TYR A 294 1.22 -0.95 4.88
CA TYR A 294 0.65 0.17 4.14
C TYR A 294 0.19 1.29 5.08
N SER A 295 0.94 1.54 6.16
CA SER A 295 0.60 2.58 7.14
C SER A 295 0.63 4.01 6.58
N ASP A 296 1.30 4.22 5.44
CA ASP A 296 1.27 5.49 4.69
C ASP A 296 -0.06 5.72 3.94
N GLU A 297 -0.80 4.64 3.65
CA GLU A 297 -2.10 4.67 2.98
C GLU A 297 -3.24 4.46 4.00
N VAL A 298 -3.67 5.56 4.63
CA VAL A 298 -4.59 5.53 5.79
C VAL A 298 -5.87 4.73 5.54
N ASP A 299 -6.52 4.91 4.38
CA ASP A 299 -7.77 4.22 4.06
C ASP A 299 -7.58 2.71 3.90
N TYR A 300 -6.49 2.30 3.25
CA TYR A 300 -6.14 0.90 3.03
C TYR A 300 -5.75 0.23 4.36
N SER A 301 -4.96 0.91 5.19
CA SER A 301 -4.59 0.46 6.53
C SER A 301 -5.83 0.23 7.41
N ASN A 302 -6.74 1.22 7.44
CA ASN A 302 -7.98 1.14 8.22
C ASN A 302 -8.93 0.05 7.73
N GLN A 303 -9.04 -0.15 6.41
CA GLN A 303 -9.84 -1.23 5.85
C GLN A 303 -9.33 -2.59 6.34
N HIS A 304 -8.01 -2.78 6.42
CA HIS A 304 -7.42 -4.01 6.91
C HIS A 304 -7.53 -4.19 8.41
N LEU A 305 -7.39 -3.13 9.22
CA LEU A 305 -7.66 -3.20 10.67
C LEU A 305 -9.08 -3.70 10.95
N LYS A 306 -10.08 -3.18 10.22
CA LYS A 306 -11.47 -3.66 10.31
C LYS A 306 -11.62 -5.11 9.82
N ALA A 307 -10.87 -5.51 8.80
CA ALA A 307 -10.90 -6.88 8.28
C ALA A 307 -10.33 -7.91 9.26
N VAL A 308 -9.33 -7.56 10.09
CA VAL A 308 -8.76 -8.45 11.12
C VAL A 308 -9.87 -9.05 12.00
N CYS A 309 -10.81 -8.21 12.44
CA CYS A 309 -11.90 -8.63 13.31
C CYS A 309 -13.03 -9.40 12.61
N LYS A 310 -13.14 -9.31 11.28
CA LYS A 310 -14.13 -10.08 10.51
C LYS A 310 -13.77 -11.57 10.42
N ILE A 311 -12.48 -11.88 10.38
CA ILE A 311 -12.00 -13.27 10.26
C ILE A 311 -12.18 -14.01 11.58
N LYS A 312 -11.67 -13.45 12.68
CA LYS A 312 -11.79 -14.06 14.00
C LYS A 312 -11.87 -12.99 15.08
N ARG A 313 -13.08 -12.75 15.58
CA ARG A 313 -13.40 -11.69 16.55
C ARG A 313 -12.64 -11.83 17.87
N GLU A 314 -12.35 -13.06 18.28
CA GLU A 314 -11.62 -13.38 19.53
C GLU A 314 -10.10 -13.51 19.34
N SER A 315 -9.58 -13.24 18.13
CA SER A 315 -8.14 -13.27 17.91
C SER A 315 -7.44 -12.13 18.65
N GLY A 316 -6.21 -12.38 19.10
CA GLY A 316 -5.40 -11.31 19.67
C GLY A 316 -5.06 -10.21 18.68
N ALA A 317 -4.97 -10.54 17.39
CA ALA A 317 -4.84 -9.55 16.33
C ALA A 317 -6.05 -8.59 16.29
N CYS A 318 -7.29 -9.10 16.43
CA CYS A 318 -8.49 -8.27 16.49
C CYS A 318 -8.53 -7.41 17.75
N LEU A 319 -8.21 -7.99 18.91
CA LEU A 319 -8.14 -7.23 20.16
C LEU A 319 -7.13 -6.08 20.07
N PHE A 320 -5.99 -6.32 19.38
CA PHE A 320 -5.01 -5.29 19.13
C PHE A 320 -5.47 -4.25 18.10
N ALA A 321 -6.13 -4.66 17.02
CA ALA A 321 -6.73 -3.73 16.05
C ALA A 321 -7.72 -2.76 16.72
N ARG A 322 -8.59 -3.29 17.59
CA ARG A 322 -9.54 -2.48 18.41
C ARG A 322 -8.82 -1.51 19.35
N TYR A 323 -7.69 -1.92 19.92
CA TYR A 323 -6.83 -1.04 20.71
C TYR A 323 -6.27 0.12 19.87
N LEU A 324 -5.82 -0.15 18.64
CA LEU A 324 -5.30 0.87 17.73
C LEU A 324 -6.38 1.84 17.25
N GLU A 325 -7.59 1.35 16.98
CA GLU A 325 -8.77 2.16 16.65
C GLU A 325 -9.21 3.05 17.82
N GLY A 326 -8.67 2.83 19.01
CA GLY A 326 -8.87 3.71 20.17
C GLY A 326 -10.08 3.34 21.03
N GLU A 327 -10.70 2.18 20.80
CA GLU A 327 -11.92 1.76 21.51
C GLU A 327 -11.75 1.73 23.04
N PHE A 328 -10.54 1.48 23.53
CA PHE A 328 -10.27 1.42 24.97
C PHE A 328 -9.84 2.77 25.57
N ARG A 329 -9.52 3.79 24.76
CA ARG A 329 -8.89 5.03 25.24
C ARG A 329 -9.74 5.84 26.21
N GLU A 330 -11.06 5.73 26.13
CA GLU A 330 -11.98 6.45 27.02
C GLU A 330 -11.92 5.95 28.47
N ASN A 331 -11.47 4.71 28.70
CA ASN A 331 -11.45 4.12 30.04
C ASN A 331 -10.11 3.43 30.29
N ARG A 332 -9.28 4.06 31.13
CA ARG A 332 -7.96 3.56 31.53
C ARG A 332 -8.01 2.13 32.07
N GLU A 333 -9.02 1.76 32.84
CA GLU A 333 -9.15 0.39 33.35
C GLU A 333 -9.41 -0.62 32.24
N LYS A 334 -10.24 -0.26 31.25
CA LYS A 334 -10.45 -1.10 30.06
C LYS A 334 -9.17 -1.24 29.26
N THR A 335 -8.39 -0.17 29.10
CA THR A 335 -7.06 -0.22 28.47
C THR A 335 -6.11 -1.16 29.20
N ILE A 336 -6.03 -1.05 30.53
CA ILE A 336 -5.18 -1.92 31.35
C ILE A 336 -5.60 -3.39 31.21
N LYS A 337 -6.90 -3.67 31.29
CA LYS A 337 -7.44 -5.03 31.11
C LYS A 337 -7.13 -5.57 29.71
N ALA A 338 -7.35 -4.77 28.66
CA ALA A 338 -7.04 -5.15 27.29
C ALA A 338 -5.54 -5.45 27.10
N LEU A 339 -4.64 -4.60 27.62
CA LEU A 339 -3.20 -4.85 27.59
C LEU A 339 -2.79 -6.12 28.36
N GLN A 340 -3.44 -6.39 29.50
CA GLN A 340 -3.21 -7.62 30.25
C GLN A 340 -3.67 -8.86 29.45
N THR A 341 -4.86 -8.81 28.85
CA THR A 341 -5.36 -9.88 27.97
C THR A 341 -4.42 -10.09 26.78
N LEU A 342 -3.98 -9.03 26.12
CA LEU A 342 -3.01 -9.10 25.00
C LEU A 342 -1.68 -9.72 25.43
N SER A 343 -1.21 -9.43 26.65
CA SER A 343 0.02 -10.01 27.18
C SER A 343 -0.07 -11.51 27.53
N GLN A 344 -1.29 -11.99 27.80
CA GLN A 344 -1.56 -13.41 28.07
C GLN A 344 -1.75 -14.22 26.78
N GLN A 345 -2.13 -13.56 25.68
CA GLN A 345 -2.35 -14.19 24.39
C GLN A 345 -1.04 -14.57 23.67
N SER A 346 -1.15 -15.55 22.79
CA SER A 346 -0.04 -16.44 22.43
C SER A 346 1.03 -15.90 21.47
N PRO A 347 0.82 -14.94 20.53
CA PRO A 347 1.91 -14.55 19.64
C PRO A 347 2.85 -13.53 20.29
N LEU A 348 4.15 -13.73 20.07
CA LEU A 348 5.23 -12.92 20.64
C LEU A 348 5.07 -11.42 20.42
N TYR A 349 4.61 -11.00 19.23
CA TYR A 349 4.46 -9.58 18.90
C TYR A 349 3.47 -8.86 19.82
N LEU A 350 2.39 -9.53 20.25
CA LEU A 350 1.40 -8.94 21.14
C LEU A 350 1.95 -8.74 22.55
N LYS A 351 2.80 -9.65 23.01
CA LYS A 351 3.44 -9.53 24.33
C LYS A 351 4.43 -8.37 24.34
N PHE A 352 5.25 -8.24 23.29
CA PHE A 352 6.16 -7.12 23.12
C PHE A 352 5.44 -5.78 23.02
N MET A 353 4.37 -5.74 22.23
CA MET A 353 3.55 -4.55 22.07
C MET A 353 2.88 -4.17 23.39
N ALA A 354 2.24 -5.14 24.07
CA ALA A 354 1.59 -4.91 25.35
C ALA A 354 2.56 -4.39 26.41
N ALA A 355 3.77 -4.98 26.50
CA ALA A 355 4.81 -4.47 27.39
C ALA A 355 5.21 -3.02 27.05
N LYS A 356 5.44 -2.72 25.76
CA LYS A 356 5.78 -1.36 25.30
C LYS A 356 4.69 -0.34 25.66
N GLU A 357 3.43 -0.67 25.45
CA GLU A 357 2.31 0.23 25.79
C GLU A 357 2.13 0.35 27.31
N MET A 358 2.29 -0.74 28.08
CA MET A 358 2.30 -0.68 29.54
C MET A 358 3.40 0.27 30.07
N LEU A 359 4.57 0.31 29.44
CA LEU A 359 5.61 1.28 29.79
C LEU A 359 5.18 2.73 29.54
N LYS A 360 4.51 2.99 28.42
CA LYS A 360 3.98 4.33 28.12
C LYS A 360 2.93 4.78 29.15
N GLU A 361 2.12 3.85 29.63
CA GLU A 361 1.08 4.08 30.65
C GLU A 361 1.63 4.13 32.09
N GLY A 362 2.95 3.97 32.28
CA GLY A 362 3.62 3.97 33.58
C GLY A 362 3.44 2.67 34.39
N LEU A 363 2.96 1.59 33.79
CA LEU A 363 2.71 0.29 34.43
C LEU A 363 3.96 -0.59 34.44
N PHE A 364 5.04 -0.05 35.00
CA PHE A 364 6.39 -0.61 34.93
C PHE A 364 6.50 -2.06 35.45
N LEU A 365 5.93 -2.34 36.63
CA LEU A 365 5.93 -3.68 37.22
C LEU A 365 5.19 -4.72 36.36
N LYS A 366 4.05 -4.33 35.77
CA LYS A 366 3.27 -5.20 34.91
C LYS A 366 4.02 -5.49 33.62
N SER A 367 4.59 -4.46 32.99
CA SER A 367 5.47 -4.63 31.82
C SER A 367 6.64 -5.55 32.12
N LEU A 368 7.30 -5.36 33.26
CA LEU A 368 8.43 -6.20 33.68
C LEU A 368 8.02 -7.66 33.84
N ASN A 369 6.86 -7.92 34.46
CA ASN A 369 6.33 -9.27 34.61
C ASN A 369 6.07 -9.92 33.25
N VAL A 370 5.45 -9.20 32.31
CA VAL A 370 5.22 -9.69 30.94
C VAL A 370 6.55 -10.06 30.27
N LEU A 371 7.56 -9.18 30.34
CA LEU A 371 8.86 -9.39 29.71
C LEU A 371 9.64 -10.56 30.35
N LYS A 372 9.60 -10.70 31.69
CA LYS A 372 10.24 -11.82 32.40
C LYS A 372 9.59 -13.17 32.05
N ASN A 373 8.27 -13.17 31.81
CA ASN A 373 7.52 -14.36 31.44
C ASN A 373 7.64 -14.74 29.96
N LEU A 374 8.36 -13.95 29.13
CA LEU A 374 8.78 -14.36 27.80
C LEU A 374 9.82 -15.49 27.92
N LYS A 375 9.32 -16.73 28.03
CA LYS A 375 10.08 -17.98 27.97
C LYS A 375 10.07 -18.52 26.54
N GLY A 376 11.18 -19.12 26.12
CA GLY A 376 11.36 -19.74 24.80
C GLY A 376 12.62 -19.21 24.10
N PRO A 377 13.10 -19.91 23.06
CA PRO A 377 14.10 -19.35 22.16
C PRO A 377 13.50 -18.06 21.56
N LEU A 378 14.23 -16.97 21.71
CA LEU A 378 13.87 -15.69 21.11
C LEU A 378 14.93 -15.39 20.04
N PRO A 379 14.50 -14.92 18.87
CA PRO A 379 15.41 -14.33 17.91
C PRO A 379 16.33 -13.36 18.58
N ARG A 380 17.62 -13.44 18.27
CA ARG A 380 18.61 -12.55 18.85
C ARG A 380 18.19 -11.08 18.78
N ALA A 381 17.66 -10.66 17.64
CA ALA A 381 17.14 -9.31 17.41
C ALA A 381 16.00 -8.92 18.39
N LEU A 382 15.22 -9.89 18.86
CA LEU A 382 14.15 -9.72 19.84
C LEU A 382 14.63 -9.84 21.30
N VAL A 383 15.73 -10.56 21.57
CA VAL A 383 16.39 -10.58 22.88
C VAL A 383 16.91 -9.19 23.23
N GLU A 384 17.59 -8.53 22.29
CA GLU A 384 18.06 -7.16 22.47
C GLU A 384 16.89 -6.20 22.78
N TYR A 385 15.81 -6.30 22.00
CA TYR A 385 14.61 -5.49 22.19
C TYR A 385 13.94 -5.75 23.55
N LYS A 386 13.83 -7.03 23.96
CA LYS A 386 13.35 -7.44 25.28
C LYS A 386 14.18 -6.81 26.39
N ASN A 387 15.49 -6.89 26.31
CA ASN A 387 16.40 -6.38 27.34
C ASN A 387 16.32 -4.85 27.45
N ASN A 388 16.20 -4.15 26.32
CA ASN A 388 15.96 -2.70 26.30
C ASN A 388 14.64 -2.34 27.02
N LEU A 389 13.55 -3.08 26.75
CA LEU A 389 12.28 -2.87 27.44
C LEU A 389 12.37 -3.20 28.94
N ILE A 390 13.11 -4.25 29.33
CA ILE A 390 13.31 -4.59 30.74
C ILE A 390 14.01 -3.44 31.46
N VAL A 391 15.09 -2.92 30.88
CA VAL A 391 15.84 -1.79 31.47
C VAL A 391 14.96 -0.54 31.61
N ARG A 392 14.11 -0.26 30.61
CA ARG A 392 13.12 0.83 30.69
C ARG A 392 12.07 0.57 31.77
N ALA A 393 11.66 -0.68 31.97
CA ALA A 393 10.68 -1.08 32.97
C ALA A 393 11.22 -1.01 34.41
N THR A 394 12.46 -1.43 34.63
CA THR A 394 13.02 -1.57 35.98
C THR A 394 13.47 -0.24 36.57
N ARG A 395 13.94 0.68 35.72
CA ARG A 395 14.54 1.94 36.18
C ARG A 395 13.62 2.80 37.07
N PRO A 396 12.34 3.02 36.76
CA PRO A 396 11.45 3.79 37.62
C PRO A 396 11.13 3.09 38.95
N VAL A 397 11.26 1.76 39.00
CA VAL A 397 10.84 0.91 40.12
C VAL A 397 11.97 0.75 41.15
N PHE A 398 13.19 0.48 40.68
CA PHE A 398 14.31 0.11 41.54
C PHE A 398 15.40 1.16 41.41
N GLN A 399 15.27 2.26 42.16
CA GLN A 399 16.24 3.35 42.14
C GLN A 399 17.61 2.87 42.66
N LYS A 400 18.58 2.74 41.73
CA LYS A 400 20.04 2.53 41.89
C LYS A 400 20.60 1.11 41.79
N GLU A 401 20.06 0.10 42.48
CA GLU A 401 20.73 -1.22 42.55
C GLU A 401 20.38 -2.15 41.38
N ALA A 402 19.16 -2.05 40.84
CA ALA A 402 18.72 -2.94 39.77
C ALA A 402 19.31 -2.59 38.41
N SER A 403 19.66 -1.32 38.15
CA SER A 403 20.35 -0.93 36.91
C SER A 403 21.72 -1.59 36.82
N ALA A 404 22.47 -1.60 37.92
CA ALA A 404 23.76 -2.29 37.99
C ALA A 404 23.62 -3.81 37.79
N LEU A 405 22.64 -4.42 38.45
CA LEU A 405 22.38 -5.86 38.33
C LEU A 405 21.95 -6.24 36.90
N LEU A 406 21.13 -5.42 36.25
CA LEU A 406 20.69 -5.64 34.87
C LEU A 406 21.78 -5.42 33.85
N ALA A 407 22.68 -4.45 34.06
CA ALA A 407 23.86 -4.28 33.20
C ALA A 407 24.73 -5.55 33.27
N LYS A 408 24.92 -6.10 34.48
CA LYS A 408 25.67 -7.33 34.68
C LYS A 408 24.98 -8.56 34.09
N MET A 409 23.68 -8.73 34.31
CA MET A 409 22.91 -9.84 33.76
C MET A 409 22.82 -9.79 32.24
N ASN A 410 22.70 -8.60 31.65
CA ASN A 410 22.58 -8.47 30.20
C ASN A 410 23.93 -8.66 29.49
N TYR A 411 25.07 -8.47 30.15
CA TYR A 411 26.37 -8.77 29.56
C TYR A 411 26.50 -10.24 29.16
N ASP A 412 26.00 -11.16 29.98
CA ASP A 412 26.08 -12.60 29.70
C ASP A 412 25.19 -13.05 28.53
N TYR A 413 24.25 -12.21 28.08
CA TYR A 413 23.27 -12.54 27.03
C TYR A 413 23.28 -11.61 25.81
N LEU A 414 24.01 -10.50 25.86
CA LEU A 414 24.15 -9.56 24.76
C LEU A 414 25.53 -9.70 24.12
N GLU A 415 25.62 -9.46 22.83
CA GLU A 415 26.94 -9.34 22.22
C GLU A 415 27.69 -8.10 22.72
N PRO A 416 29.03 -8.16 22.77
CA PRO A 416 29.95 -7.05 23.04
C PRO A 416 29.43 -5.63 22.68
N PRO A 417 29.11 -5.31 21.41
CA PRO A 417 28.68 -3.96 21.03
C PRO A 417 27.32 -3.56 21.60
N GLU A 418 26.41 -4.51 21.78
CA GLU A 418 25.07 -4.27 22.31
C GLU A 418 25.12 -4.05 23.83
N ALA A 419 25.94 -4.85 24.53
CA ALA A 419 26.23 -4.67 25.94
C ALA A 419 26.91 -3.32 26.19
N LEU A 420 27.85 -2.93 25.33
CA LEU A 420 28.51 -1.63 25.37
C LEU A 420 27.52 -0.48 25.14
N ASN A 421 26.65 -0.55 24.13
CA ASN A 421 25.63 0.46 23.87
C ASN A 421 24.63 0.61 25.03
N LEU A 422 24.20 -0.51 25.60
CA LEU A 422 23.25 -0.50 26.72
C LEU A 422 23.91 0.07 27.98
N SER A 423 25.12 -0.36 28.30
CA SER A 423 25.87 0.15 29.46
C SER A 423 26.24 1.64 29.30
N ALA A 424 26.60 2.08 28.10
CA ALA A 424 26.79 3.49 27.75
C ALA A 424 25.54 4.32 28.06
N TRP A 425 24.38 3.87 27.56
CA TRP A 425 23.10 4.53 27.81
C TRP A 425 22.77 4.60 29.31
N MET A 426 22.95 3.50 30.04
CA MET A 426 22.68 3.43 31.48
C MET A 426 23.60 4.35 32.28
N CYS A 427 24.88 4.39 31.92
CA CYS A 427 25.83 5.28 32.54
C CYS A 427 25.51 6.76 32.27
N GLN A 428 25.23 7.12 31.01
CA GLN A 428 24.87 8.48 30.64
C GLN A 428 23.66 8.98 31.46
N VAL A 429 22.68 8.10 31.59
CA VAL A 429 21.49 8.29 32.40
C VAL A 429 21.82 8.57 33.87
N ASP A 430 22.69 7.77 34.47
CA ASP A 430 23.06 7.92 35.88
C ASP A 430 23.86 9.20 36.09
N LEU A 431 24.73 9.58 35.15
CA LEU A 431 25.43 10.86 35.15
C LEU A 431 24.49 12.06 35.05
N LEU A 432 23.42 11.96 34.26
CA LEU A 432 22.42 13.03 34.14
C LEU A 432 21.64 13.23 35.46
N GLU A 433 21.31 12.13 36.15
CA GLU A 433 20.56 12.16 37.41
C GLU A 433 21.40 12.55 38.62
N GLN A 434 22.59 11.98 38.74
CA GLN A 434 23.43 12.05 39.94
C GLN A 434 24.62 13.03 39.78
N GLY A 435 24.92 13.46 38.55
CA GLY A 435 26.12 14.23 38.26
C GLY A 435 27.39 13.37 38.40
N CYS A 436 28.55 14.03 38.40
CA CYS A 436 29.85 13.36 38.56
C CYS A 436 30.17 12.96 40.02
N ALA A 437 29.31 13.30 40.99
CA ALA A 437 29.60 13.17 42.42
C ALA A 437 29.61 11.71 42.94
N SER A 438 29.11 10.77 42.14
CA SER A 438 29.09 9.34 42.47
C SER A 438 29.49 8.55 41.23
N SER A 439 30.59 7.81 41.28
CA SER A 439 30.91 6.81 40.27
C SER A 439 29.86 5.70 40.36
N SER A 440 28.77 5.85 39.60
CA SER A 440 27.73 4.82 39.57
C SER A 440 28.33 3.51 39.07
N SER A 441 27.90 2.39 39.65
CA SER A 441 28.34 1.06 39.24
C SER A 441 28.07 0.80 37.75
N SER A 442 27.00 1.37 37.19
CA SER A 442 26.72 1.35 35.75
C SER A 442 27.81 2.00 34.90
N CYS A 443 28.39 3.12 35.36
CA CYS A 443 29.48 3.81 34.67
C CYS A 443 30.81 3.07 34.81
N GLN A 444 31.07 2.43 35.96
CA GLN A 444 32.21 1.54 36.11
C GLN A 444 32.10 0.33 35.18
N THR A 445 30.92 -0.30 35.11
CA THR A 445 30.67 -1.41 34.16
C THR A 445 30.89 -0.96 32.71
N PHE A 446 30.31 0.19 32.33
CA PHE A 446 30.51 0.72 30.98
C PHE A 446 31.98 1.05 30.68
N LEU A 447 32.73 1.64 31.62
CA LEU A 447 34.15 1.89 31.43
C LEU A 447 34.95 0.61 31.23
N ASN A 448 34.72 -0.40 32.06
CA ASN A 448 35.42 -1.69 31.93
C ASN A 448 35.15 -2.32 30.57
N LEU A 449 33.91 -2.23 30.07
CA LEU A 449 33.54 -2.71 28.73
C LEU A 449 34.19 -1.88 27.63
N ALA A 450 34.13 -0.56 27.74
CA ALA A 450 34.72 0.36 26.77
C ALA A 450 36.25 0.22 26.67
N GLU A 451 36.92 -0.06 27.78
CA GLU A 451 38.37 -0.29 27.84
C GLU A 451 38.75 -1.67 27.28
N ALA A 452 37.92 -2.70 27.52
CA ALA A 452 38.10 -4.01 26.91
C ALA A 452 37.84 -4.02 25.40
N GLU A 453 36.95 -3.15 24.91
CA GLU A 453 36.47 -3.13 23.52
C GLU A 453 36.71 -1.78 22.85
N ALA A 454 37.94 -1.24 22.97
CA ALA A 454 38.27 0.10 22.48
C ALA A 454 37.95 0.31 20.99
N GLU A 455 38.03 -0.73 20.15
CA GLU A 455 37.67 -0.68 18.73
C GLU A 455 36.16 -0.50 18.48
N GLN A 456 35.30 -0.89 19.42
CA GLN A 456 33.84 -0.84 19.31
C GLN A 456 33.22 0.45 19.88
N LEU A 457 34.05 1.39 20.33
CA LEU A 457 33.64 2.77 20.64
C LEU A 457 33.22 3.58 19.40
N SER A 458 33.11 2.93 18.23
CA SER A 458 32.77 3.53 16.94
C SER A 458 31.39 4.20 16.91
N THR A 459 30.45 3.80 17.76
CA THR A 459 29.17 4.52 17.84
C THR A 459 29.35 5.85 18.57
N ARG A 460 28.81 6.91 17.97
CA ARG A 460 28.88 8.28 18.51
C ARG A 460 28.36 8.37 19.96
N ASN A 461 27.36 7.56 20.33
CA ASN A 461 26.79 7.52 21.68
C ASN A 461 27.75 6.88 22.70
N ASN A 462 28.49 5.84 22.32
CA ASN A 462 29.47 5.19 23.19
C ASN A 462 30.67 6.09 23.41
N ALA A 463 31.24 6.65 22.33
CA ALA A 463 32.32 7.63 22.42
C ALA A 463 31.95 8.81 23.32
N PHE A 464 30.72 9.34 23.15
CA PHE A 464 30.22 10.42 23.98
C PHE A 464 30.10 10.00 25.45
N SER A 465 29.44 8.87 25.74
CA SER A 465 29.29 8.38 27.11
C SER A 465 30.65 8.13 27.77
N TYR A 466 31.61 7.60 27.03
CA TYR A 466 32.99 7.37 27.49
C TYR A 466 33.68 8.69 27.86
N ALA A 467 33.57 9.69 26.98
CA ALA A 467 34.04 11.04 27.24
C ALA A 467 33.46 11.63 28.53
N LEU A 468 32.15 11.46 28.72
CA LEU A 468 31.46 11.95 29.91
C LEU A 468 32.01 11.32 31.19
N VAL A 469 32.16 10.00 31.22
CA VAL A 469 32.67 9.34 32.42
C VAL A 469 34.10 9.76 32.73
N LYS A 470 34.97 9.79 31.71
CA LYS A 470 36.37 10.21 31.90
C LYS A 470 36.46 11.66 32.36
N SER A 471 35.58 12.54 31.89
CA SER A 471 35.49 13.92 32.40
C SER A 471 35.09 14.01 33.87
N CYS A 472 34.27 13.07 34.36
CA CYS A 472 33.90 12.99 35.77
C CYS A 472 35.02 12.42 36.65
N GLN A 473 35.90 11.58 36.11
CA GLN A 473 37.01 10.96 36.86
C GLN A 473 38.21 11.89 37.04
N SER A 474 38.40 12.87 36.16
CA SER A 474 39.54 13.78 36.24
C SER A 474 39.16 15.19 36.71
N PRO A 475 39.71 15.68 37.83
CA PRO A 475 39.43 17.02 38.33
C PRO A 475 40.13 18.14 37.52
N SER A 476 40.92 17.83 36.49
CA SER A 476 41.68 18.84 35.73
C SER A 476 41.17 19.03 34.30
N HIS A 477 40.91 20.28 33.93
CA HIS A 477 40.47 20.74 32.59
C HIS A 477 41.42 20.36 31.42
N ARG A 478 42.56 19.69 31.66
CA ARG A 478 43.61 19.44 30.66
C ARG A 478 43.48 18.10 29.91
N LEU A 479 42.48 17.29 30.20
CA LEU A 479 42.33 15.95 29.60
C LEU A 479 41.57 15.88 28.28
N PHE A 480 41.11 17.02 27.75
CA PHE A 480 40.40 17.06 26.47
C PHE A 480 41.27 16.66 25.26
N SER A 481 42.60 16.63 25.39
CA SER A 481 43.50 16.29 24.28
C SER A 481 43.88 14.81 24.17
N PHE A 482 43.65 13.97 25.20
CA PHE A 482 44.29 12.65 25.27
C PHE A 482 43.37 11.42 25.07
N VAL A 483 42.04 11.60 25.04
CA VAL A 483 41.09 10.47 25.17
C VAL A 483 40.29 10.15 23.88
N PHE A 484 40.37 10.96 22.83
CA PHE A 484 39.30 11.02 21.83
C PHE A 484 39.71 10.61 20.40
N ALA A 485 40.35 9.46 20.26
CA ALA A 485 40.81 8.97 18.96
C ALA A 485 39.75 8.46 17.96
N PRO A 486 38.49 8.05 18.28
CA PRO A 486 37.72 7.29 17.27
C PRO A 486 36.60 8.02 16.51
N HIS A 487 36.21 9.28 16.79
CA HIS A 487 35.15 9.95 16.00
C HIS A 487 35.34 11.48 15.84
N PRO A 488 35.60 12.00 14.62
CA PRO A 488 35.93 13.42 14.38
C PRO A 488 34.81 14.38 14.78
N ASP A 489 33.54 14.03 14.57
CA ASP A 489 32.43 14.93 14.95
C ASP A 489 32.25 15.10 16.47
N VAL A 490 32.58 14.07 17.25
CA VAL A 490 32.56 14.17 18.72
C VAL A 490 33.75 15.00 19.18
N MET A 491 34.87 14.89 18.48
CA MET A 491 36.06 15.69 18.69
C MET A 491 35.80 17.17 18.47
N ASP A 492 35.26 17.54 17.31
CA ASP A 492 34.95 18.93 16.98
C ASP A 492 33.98 19.52 18.00
N PHE A 493 32.90 18.79 18.33
CA PHE A 493 31.93 19.26 19.32
C PHE A 493 32.55 19.40 20.73
N MET A 494 33.32 18.41 21.20
CA MET A 494 33.87 18.44 22.57
C MET A 494 35.03 19.42 22.72
N GLN A 495 35.84 19.59 21.68
CA GLN A 495 36.90 20.60 21.64
C GLN A 495 36.27 22.00 21.64
N GLU A 496 35.23 22.23 20.84
CA GLU A 496 34.46 23.48 20.86
C GLU A 496 33.83 23.70 22.25
N ALA A 497 33.10 22.70 22.77
CA ALA A 497 32.39 22.78 24.05
C ALA A 497 33.30 22.93 25.27
N SER A 498 34.53 22.40 25.23
CA SER A 498 35.50 22.54 26.32
C SER A 498 35.93 24.00 26.55
N THR A 499 35.87 24.82 25.50
CA THR A 499 36.17 26.27 25.55
C THR A 499 34.98 27.13 25.94
N TRP A 500 33.78 26.53 26.01
CA TRP A 500 32.55 27.28 26.20
C TRP A 500 32.37 27.77 27.63
N LYS A 501 32.17 29.08 27.77
CA LYS A 501 31.56 29.70 28.93
C LYS A 501 30.13 29.19 29.07
N SER A 502 29.61 29.17 30.30
CA SER A 502 28.21 28.76 30.59
C SER A 502 27.14 29.42 29.70
N SER A 503 27.34 30.63 29.20
CA SER A 503 26.41 31.25 28.23
C SER A 503 26.41 30.57 26.85
N GLN A 504 27.56 30.08 26.39
CA GLN A 504 27.72 29.48 25.06
C GLN A 504 27.05 28.10 24.96
N PHE A 505 27.01 27.32 26.05
CA PHE A 505 26.21 26.08 26.11
C PHE A 505 24.72 26.32 25.90
N LEU A 506 24.21 27.42 26.49
CA LEU A 506 22.83 27.81 26.29
C LEU A 506 22.64 28.22 24.83
N ASP A 507 23.46 29.12 24.31
CA ASP A 507 23.35 29.61 22.93
C ASP A 507 23.41 28.47 21.90
N PHE A 508 24.26 27.46 22.10
CA PHE A 508 24.28 26.25 21.28
C PHE A 508 22.97 25.45 21.37
N TYR A 509 22.45 25.21 22.59
CA TYR A 509 21.15 24.55 22.76
C TYR A 509 20.01 25.33 22.10
N LEU A 510 20.08 26.67 22.11
CA LEU A 510 19.07 27.57 21.53
C LEU A 510 19.19 27.71 20.00
N SER A 511 20.39 27.64 19.43
CA SER A 511 20.69 27.87 18.00
C SER A 511 20.54 26.61 17.15
N ASN A 512 20.81 25.43 17.72
CA ASN A 512 20.72 24.16 17.01
C ASN A 512 19.27 23.64 16.95
N LYS A 513 18.46 24.26 16.07
CA LYS A 513 17.10 23.82 15.74
C LYS A 513 17.06 22.61 14.79
N LYS A 514 18.13 22.33 14.06
CA LYS A 514 18.19 21.17 13.15
C LYS A 514 18.24 19.89 13.97
N LYS A 515 17.53 18.86 13.50
CA LYS A 515 17.19 17.60 14.19
C LYS A 515 18.38 16.75 14.65
N GLU A 516 19.61 17.16 14.39
CA GLU A 516 20.74 16.26 14.55
C GLU A 516 21.27 16.34 15.99
N ASN A 517 20.86 15.30 16.73
CA ASN A 517 21.39 14.83 18.00
C ASN A 517 20.77 15.43 19.28
N TYR A 518 19.53 14.98 19.54
CA TYR A 518 18.79 15.14 20.78
C TYR A 518 19.62 14.91 22.06
N THR A 519 20.46 13.86 22.05
CA THR A 519 21.32 13.47 23.18
C THR A 519 22.28 14.58 23.60
N PHE A 520 22.90 15.27 22.64
CA PHE A 520 23.83 16.37 22.89
C PHE A 520 23.11 17.59 23.44
N ARG A 521 21.94 17.91 22.90
CA ARG A 521 21.10 19.02 23.40
C ARG A 521 20.70 18.79 24.86
N MET A 522 20.30 17.57 25.21
CA MET A 522 19.92 17.22 26.58
C MET A 522 21.11 17.24 27.54
N PHE A 523 22.29 16.79 27.10
CA PHE A 523 23.48 16.86 27.91
C PHE A 523 23.96 18.30 28.14
N ALA A 524 24.04 19.12 27.07
CA ALA A 524 24.40 20.53 27.18
C ALA A 524 23.47 21.24 28.18
N LEU A 525 22.17 20.96 28.10
CA LEU A 525 21.19 21.50 29.04
C LEU A 525 21.39 20.98 30.47
N SER A 526 21.75 19.71 30.65
CA SER A 526 22.06 19.15 31.98
C SER A 526 23.30 19.76 32.60
N GLN A 527 24.40 19.85 31.86
CA GLN A 527 25.64 20.50 32.33
C GLN A 527 25.39 21.95 32.69
N TRP A 528 24.62 22.64 31.86
CA TRP A 528 24.21 24.00 32.12
C TRP A 528 23.38 24.12 33.41
N ILE A 529 22.38 23.24 33.62
CA ILE A 529 21.57 23.20 34.85
C ILE A 529 22.44 22.91 36.08
N SER A 530 23.46 22.05 35.97
CA SER A 530 24.39 21.82 37.09
C SER A 530 25.27 23.03 37.39
N GLN A 531 25.66 23.80 36.38
CA GLN A 531 26.37 25.07 36.55
C GLN A 531 25.41 26.21 36.95
N ALA A 532 24.09 26.01 36.86
CA ALA A 532 23.10 27.04 37.16
C ALA A 532 23.01 27.39 38.65
N SER A 533 23.61 26.59 39.54
CA SER A 533 23.86 26.97 40.93
C SER A 533 24.66 28.28 41.04
N LEU A 534 25.45 28.62 40.01
CA LEU A 534 26.25 29.85 39.91
C LEU A 534 25.57 30.96 39.06
N GLN A 535 24.39 30.72 38.50
CA GLN A 535 23.74 31.65 37.55
C GLN A 535 22.69 32.56 38.22
N SER A 536 22.38 33.67 37.54
CA SER A 536 21.36 34.63 38.00
C SER A 536 19.93 34.05 37.87
N LYS A 537 19.04 34.43 38.80
CA LYS A 537 17.63 33.99 38.84
C LYS A 537 16.90 34.19 37.49
N LYS A 538 17.21 35.26 36.76
CA LYS A 538 16.59 35.60 35.46
C LYS A 538 16.82 34.53 34.38
N LYS A 539 18.03 33.95 34.31
CA LYS A 539 18.38 32.92 33.33
C LYS A 539 17.64 31.59 33.60
N LEU A 540 17.53 31.19 34.88
CA LEU A 540 16.78 30.01 35.29
C LEU A 540 15.29 30.08 34.86
N ILE A 541 14.67 31.25 35.00
CA ILE A 541 13.27 31.48 34.59
C ILE A 541 13.12 31.39 33.06
N GLN A 542 14.04 31.98 32.30
CA GLN A 542 13.99 31.94 30.82
C GLN A 542 14.04 30.50 30.30
N ILE A 543 14.83 29.65 30.96
CA ILE A 543 14.99 28.26 30.58
C ILE A 543 13.80 27.43 30.99
N GLN A 544 13.28 27.60 32.21
CA GLN A 544 12.04 26.94 32.60
C GLN A 544 10.91 27.25 31.60
N ARG A 545 10.74 28.51 31.18
CA ARG A 545 9.76 28.87 30.14
C ARG A 545 10.00 28.18 28.80
N ARG A 546 11.26 28.05 28.36
CA ARG A 546 11.59 27.41 27.08
C ARG A 546 11.49 25.89 27.14
N PHE A 547 11.91 25.31 28.26
CA PHE A 547 11.78 23.90 28.59
C PHE A 547 10.32 23.47 28.61
N LEU A 548 9.42 24.31 29.15
CA LEU A 548 7.97 24.08 29.09
C LEU A 548 7.35 24.28 27.70
N LYS A 549 7.97 25.09 26.83
CA LYS A 549 7.53 25.23 25.42
C LYS A 549 7.92 24.03 24.58
N GLU A 550 9.02 23.38 24.91
CA GLU A 550 9.50 22.20 24.20
C GLU A 550 8.72 20.95 24.67
N ARG A 551 7.80 20.44 23.83
CA ARG A 551 6.87 19.33 24.13
C ARG A 551 7.51 17.93 24.05
N TRP A 552 8.73 17.75 24.53
CA TRP A 552 9.37 16.42 24.52
C TRP A 552 8.88 15.58 25.70
N ARG A 553 8.60 14.29 25.46
CA ARG A 553 8.00 13.37 26.44
C ARG A 553 8.81 12.09 26.61
N ASP A 554 10.13 12.22 26.69
CA ASP A 554 10.99 11.06 26.89
C ASP A 554 11.64 11.03 28.29
N VAL A 555 12.37 9.96 28.55
CA VAL A 555 12.99 9.69 29.87
C VAL A 555 14.04 10.75 30.23
N TYR A 556 14.75 11.30 29.25
CA TYR A 556 15.74 12.34 29.47
C TYR A 556 15.09 13.64 29.94
N TRP A 557 13.95 13.99 29.34
CA TRP A 557 13.20 15.18 29.74
C TRP A 557 12.74 15.08 31.20
N VAL A 558 12.26 13.90 31.64
CA VAL A 558 11.86 13.68 33.04
C VAL A 558 13.04 13.87 33.99
N SER A 559 14.17 13.21 33.72
CA SER A 559 15.37 13.32 34.55
C SER A 559 15.84 14.78 34.67
N LEU A 560 15.88 15.48 33.53
CA LEU A 560 16.31 16.87 33.48
C LEU A 560 15.33 17.81 34.20
N SER A 561 14.03 17.59 34.04
CA SER A 561 12.98 18.37 34.70
C SER A 561 13.05 18.24 36.22
N ARG A 562 13.36 17.04 36.73
CA ARG A 562 13.60 16.80 38.16
C ARG A 562 14.82 17.55 38.67
N ARG A 563 15.91 17.54 37.90
CA ARG A 563 17.13 18.28 38.25
C ARG A 563 16.87 19.78 38.26
N LEU A 564 16.21 20.31 37.24
CA LEU A 564 15.81 21.71 37.17
C LEU A 564 14.89 22.09 38.34
N TYR A 565 13.92 21.24 38.68
CA TYR A 565 13.05 21.43 39.83
C TYR A 565 13.85 21.54 41.14
N LYS A 566 14.76 20.59 41.42
CA LYS A 566 15.63 20.63 42.61
C LYS A 566 16.48 21.90 42.65
N THR A 567 17.00 22.35 41.51
CA THR A 567 17.78 23.60 41.43
C THR A 567 16.91 24.83 41.70
N LEU A 568 15.68 24.89 41.16
CA LEU A 568 14.73 25.97 41.43
C LEU A 568 14.32 26.01 42.91
N GLU A 569 14.06 24.84 43.50
CA GLU A 569 13.77 24.66 44.93
C GLU A 569 14.95 25.13 45.81
N ALA A 570 16.18 24.69 45.53
CA ALA A 570 17.37 25.12 46.26
C ALA A 570 17.61 26.64 46.18
N LYS A 571 17.14 27.29 45.11
CA LYS A 571 17.22 28.75 44.93
C LYS A 571 15.97 29.50 45.40
N GLN A 572 15.02 28.81 46.03
CA GLN A 572 13.75 29.36 46.54
C GLN A 572 12.90 30.04 45.43
N LEU A 573 12.98 29.54 44.19
CA LEU A 573 12.17 29.99 43.05
C LEU A 573 10.87 29.17 42.97
N TRP A 574 10.08 29.27 44.04
CA TRP A 574 8.94 28.39 44.26
C TRP A 574 7.83 28.46 43.20
N PRO A 575 7.44 29.64 42.65
CA PRO A 575 6.42 29.71 41.60
C PRO A 575 6.83 28.95 40.34
N GLN A 576 8.10 29.04 39.96
CA GLN A 576 8.63 28.36 38.78
C GLN A 576 8.80 26.85 39.03
N ALA A 577 9.22 26.46 40.23
CA ALA A 577 9.29 25.06 40.64
C ALA A 577 7.89 24.42 40.62
N LEU A 578 6.88 25.11 41.15
CA LEU A 578 5.49 24.66 41.15
C LEU A 578 4.93 24.54 39.73
N GLN A 579 5.14 25.54 38.86
CA GLN A 579 4.70 25.48 37.47
C GLN A 579 5.36 24.30 36.72
N LEU A 580 6.67 24.10 36.92
CA LEU A 580 7.38 22.97 36.31
C LEU A 580 6.82 21.64 36.82
N ALA A 581 6.54 21.52 38.12
CA ALA A 581 6.00 20.30 38.68
C ALA A 581 4.55 20.01 38.26
N GLN A 582 3.73 21.04 38.04
CA GLN A 582 2.39 20.89 37.44
C GLN A 582 2.46 20.33 36.02
N GLU A 583 3.40 20.81 35.20
CA GLU A 583 3.60 20.30 33.85
C GLU A 583 4.17 18.87 33.86
N ILE A 584 5.10 18.55 34.78
CA ILE A 584 5.54 17.17 35.01
C ILE A 584 4.35 16.29 35.42
N ALA A 585 3.46 16.78 36.28
CA ALA A 585 2.29 16.04 36.78
C ALA A 585 1.26 15.73 35.70
N LYS A 586 1.08 16.63 34.73
CA LYS A 586 0.21 16.39 33.56
C LYS A 586 0.70 15.19 32.73
N ILE A 587 2.01 14.95 32.71
CA ILE A 587 2.62 13.88 31.91
C ILE A 587 2.83 12.61 32.75
N PHE A 588 3.23 12.75 34.02
CA PHE A 588 3.56 11.66 34.93
C PHE A 588 2.84 11.83 36.27
N PRO A 589 1.53 11.56 36.32
CA PRO A 589 0.69 11.84 37.49
C PRO A 589 1.09 11.06 38.76
N GLN A 590 1.85 9.96 38.62
CA GLN A 590 2.31 9.13 39.73
C GLN A 590 3.74 9.45 40.21
N SER A 591 4.40 10.48 39.68
CA SER A 591 5.74 10.80 40.15
C SER A 591 5.72 11.34 41.58
N LEU A 592 6.71 10.95 42.40
CA LEU A 592 6.88 11.44 43.78
C LEU A 592 6.94 12.98 43.82
N GLU A 593 7.39 13.59 42.73
CA GLU A 593 7.46 15.03 42.55
C GLU A 593 6.08 15.68 42.43
N VAL A 594 5.07 15.00 41.88
CA VAL A 594 3.68 15.47 41.91
C VAL A 594 3.17 15.58 43.35
N GLN A 595 3.45 14.56 44.17
CA GLN A 595 3.06 14.58 45.58
C GLN A 595 3.76 15.71 46.33
N LYS A 596 5.05 15.93 46.09
CA LYS A 596 5.80 17.07 46.64
C LYS A 596 5.24 18.41 46.16
N ALA A 597 4.85 18.53 44.90
CA ALA A 597 4.25 19.74 44.34
C ALA A 597 2.87 20.04 44.93
N ILE A 598 2.05 19.02 45.19
CA ILE A 598 0.78 19.16 45.90
C ILE A 598 1.03 19.69 47.32
N VAL A 599 2.01 19.14 48.04
CA VAL A 599 2.39 19.62 49.39
C VAL A 599 2.89 21.07 49.34
N LEU A 600 3.74 21.41 48.36
CA LEU A 600 4.26 22.76 48.15
C LEU A 600 3.19 23.77 47.76
N SER A 601 2.23 23.38 46.93
CA SER A 601 1.10 24.23 46.55
C SER A 601 0.24 24.61 47.75
N LYS A 602 -0.03 23.65 48.64
CA LYS A 602 -0.74 23.87 49.91
C LYS A 602 0.04 24.81 50.82
N ARG A 603 1.36 24.64 50.92
CA ARG A 603 2.23 25.50 51.74
C ARG A 603 2.29 26.95 51.23
N MET A 604 2.11 27.16 49.93
CA MET A 604 2.14 28.49 49.30
C MET A 604 0.76 29.13 49.11
N HIS A 605 -0.32 28.47 49.51
CA HIS A 605 -1.70 28.88 49.21
C HIS A 605 -1.96 29.13 47.70
N ILE A 606 -1.23 28.42 46.82
CA ILE A 606 -1.47 28.48 45.38
C ILE A 606 -2.32 27.26 45.01
N PRO A 607 -3.52 27.45 44.42
CA PRO A 607 -4.39 26.33 44.08
C PRO A 607 -3.73 25.42 43.03
N PHE A 608 -3.52 24.15 43.40
CA PHE A 608 -3.09 23.11 42.47
C PHE A 608 -4.32 22.57 41.74
N LYS A 609 -4.59 23.09 40.55
CA LYS A 609 -5.62 22.51 39.67
C LYS A 609 -5.10 21.18 39.12
N HIS A 610 -5.51 20.09 39.76
CA HIS A 610 -5.37 18.76 39.16
C HIS A 610 -6.53 18.56 38.17
N GLU A 611 -6.38 19.10 36.96
CA GLU A 611 -7.26 18.68 35.87
C GLU A 611 -6.76 17.32 35.37
N PRO A 612 -7.55 16.24 35.46
CA PRO A 612 -7.20 14.99 34.78
C PRO A 612 -7.09 15.32 33.29
N TYR A 613 -5.90 15.08 32.73
CA TYR A 613 -5.61 15.45 31.35
C TYR A 613 -6.45 14.57 30.40
N THR A 614 -7.60 15.08 29.96
CA THR A 614 -8.34 14.52 28.82
C THR A 614 -7.62 14.96 27.54
N PHE A 615 -7.20 14.01 26.71
CA PHE A 615 -6.48 14.28 25.47
C PHE A 615 -7.41 15.03 24.49
N SER A 616 -7.40 16.36 24.51
CA SER A 616 -8.18 17.18 23.58
C SER A 616 -7.62 17.01 22.16
N GLU A 617 -8.49 16.51 21.27
CA GLU A 617 -8.28 16.13 19.88
C GLU A 617 -7.68 17.21 18.96
N LYS A 618 -7.71 18.49 19.37
CA LYS A 618 -7.30 19.65 18.55
C LYS A 618 -5.79 19.88 18.34
N GLN A 619 -4.91 18.97 18.75
CA GLN A 619 -3.46 19.18 18.65
C GLN A 619 -2.73 18.02 17.97
N ARG A 620 -2.94 17.85 16.65
CA ARG A 620 -2.06 17.07 15.77
C ARG A 620 -1.29 17.99 14.81
N THR A 621 -0.02 17.65 14.57
CA THR A 621 0.90 18.22 13.58
C THR A 621 0.43 17.94 12.14
N PRO A 622 0.90 18.69 11.11
CA PRO A 622 0.33 18.72 9.76
C PRO A 622 0.66 17.50 8.87
N SER A 623 0.52 16.29 9.39
CA SER A 623 0.60 15.04 8.61
C SER A 623 -0.64 14.15 8.76
N GLY A 624 -1.78 14.73 9.18
CA GLY A 624 -3.06 14.03 9.26
C GLY A 624 -4.19 14.97 8.89
N GLN A 625 -4.57 14.98 7.61
CA GLN A 625 -5.87 15.48 7.15
C GLN A 625 -6.90 14.34 7.15
N PHE A 626 -8.19 14.75 7.11
CA PHE A 626 -9.47 13.99 7.10
C PHE A 626 -10.19 13.99 8.46
N LEU A 627 -11.47 14.39 8.59
CA LEU A 627 -12.55 14.78 7.65
C LEU A 627 -13.37 15.92 8.28
N LYS A 628 -13.91 16.84 7.46
CA LYS A 628 -15.11 17.60 7.80
C LYS A 628 -16.31 16.68 7.51
N GLU A 629 -17.07 16.33 8.53
CA GLU A 629 -18.41 15.76 8.37
C GLU A 629 -19.32 16.85 7.76
N GLU A 630 -19.82 16.61 6.55
CA GLU A 630 -21.04 17.27 6.07
C GLU A 630 -22.22 16.67 6.85
N LYS A 631 -22.80 17.48 7.74
CA LYS A 631 -24.11 17.21 8.32
C LYS A 631 -25.16 17.41 7.23
N GLY A 632 -25.80 16.31 6.80
CA GLY A 632 -27.15 16.38 6.26
C GLY A 632 -28.12 16.64 7.40
N GLU A 633 -28.84 17.75 7.32
CA GLU A 633 -30.05 18.05 8.12
C GLU A 633 -31.28 17.36 7.46
N PRO A 634 -32.38 17.18 8.23
CA PRO A 634 -33.33 16.06 8.07
C PRO A 634 -34.16 16.03 6.79
#